data_AF-A0A3D8QWA3-F1
#
_entry.id   AF-A0A3D8QWA3-F1
#
_cell.length_a   1.000
_cell.length_b   1.000
_cell.length_c   1.000
_cell.angle_alpha   90.00
_cell.angle_beta   90.00
_cell.angle_gamma   90.00
#
_symmetry.space_group_name_H-M   'P 1'
#
loop_
_entity.id
_entity.type
_entity.pdbx_description
1 polymer ?
#
loop_
_entity_poly.entity_id
_entity_poly.type
_entity_poly.pdbx_seq_one_letter_code
_entity_poly.pdbx_strand_id
1 'polypeptide(L)'
;MTLGPQWPTGVPGYTPDSVETSKELVHGQAFVQSGQLFEGSLPLPVAAPSGNETGNPNVVATPNLVAVIAAKTFTTNSPASIVLFDHTTIIDLTVNVTGSNLSWTAPSDETYVLVAIYGRGTGQVQNLYDSAPNAPEVTDPSPAYIVDHFSKAGIDASVKFWNDHLLTPELRSLLNRYQHIFRGFERGYFRDDFRSTITDLYTDYRIAGLKKFANDMGLALHLQPYTAIFDASYTARVLAIPEGESFAFEADPDAFRILAAGRDVGGRTTILSDELGAYVDQSYGATWSFLIGPANLNFALGVSQVVIHGYPYKKSPTCVWPGFSPFTPLGISRRINGFADAWGPRQPQWMFAKSPSFYLANSQTLLQSGKAAVDLAILNTDEGITATWADLGLDSAGYSYQLPSPNLLMKHGATVSNGRLAASGPAYKAIIINNLTALDLDASHEVLSYAKSGLPVNCGGYSNHYPDIFRRINNPEQTSSVNFNEILSFNTTKLVEKESEAAASLQSLGGSCPQPPYFQKQFSNRSFGEGEDVNAFSSPNNYEYPPQRYWGPRPPEREWSQQPQYMQDQRTTDGPGAYDRRQTQALYALPPYDTSSQPRGFSENDLLAGLS
;
A
#
# COMPACT_ATOMS: atom_id res chain seq x y z
N MET A 1 4.18 14.45 -5.23
CA MET A 1 5.10 15.28 -4.44
C MET A 1 4.85 14.98 -2.97
N THR A 2 5.80 14.33 -2.30
CA THR A 2 5.70 14.04 -0.86
C THR A 2 5.99 15.31 -0.07
N LEU A 3 5.02 15.77 0.74
CA LEU A 3 5.18 16.95 1.60
C LEU A 3 5.11 16.53 3.08
N GLY A 4 6.27 16.20 3.62
CA GLY A 4 6.51 15.87 5.01
C GLY A 4 7.92 15.30 5.17
N PRO A 5 8.56 15.44 6.34
CA PRO A 5 9.87 14.80 6.58
C PRO A 5 9.74 13.29 6.74
N GLN A 6 8.58 12.79 7.18
CA GLN A 6 8.26 11.37 7.40
C GLN A 6 6.78 11.06 7.11
N TRP A 7 6.39 9.80 7.32
CA TRP A 7 5.03 9.27 7.14
C TRP A 7 4.46 8.72 8.46
N PRO A 8 3.12 8.70 8.65
CA PRO A 8 2.11 9.46 7.91
C PRO A 8 2.27 10.97 8.15
N THR A 9 1.44 11.83 7.55
CA THR A 9 1.62 13.30 7.67
C THR A 9 1.25 13.77 9.09
N GLY A 10 2.19 14.37 9.79
CA GLY A 10 1.95 15.10 11.04
C GLY A 10 2.16 16.60 10.89
N VAL A 11 1.55 17.38 11.78
CA VAL A 11 1.67 18.84 11.82
C VAL A 11 1.95 19.31 13.26
N PRO A 12 3.00 20.10 13.50
CA PRO A 12 3.29 20.69 14.80
C PRO A 12 2.22 21.67 15.29
N GLY A 13 2.17 21.89 16.61
CA GLY A 13 1.31 22.92 17.23
C GLY A 13 -0.10 22.47 17.58
N TYR A 14 -0.46 21.22 17.31
CA TYR A 14 -1.70 20.58 17.73
C TYR A 14 -1.49 19.61 18.91
N THR A 15 -2.58 19.04 19.42
CA THR A 15 -2.63 18.05 20.51
C THR A 15 -3.44 16.81 20.08
N PRO A 16 -3.38 15.68 20.79
CA PRO A 16 -4.22 14.50 20.49
C PRO A 16 -5.73 14.82 20.48
N ASP A 17 -6.17 15.75 21.33
CA ASP A 17 -7.57 16.16 21.42
C ASP A 17 -7.97 17.28 20.44
N SER A 18 -7.02 17.83 19.66
CA SER A 18 -7.33 18.81 18.61
C SER A 18 -8.17 18.17 17.49
N VAL A 19 -9.06 18.92 16.86
CA VAL A 19 -9.96 18.38 15.80
C VAL A 19 -9.22 18.04 14.50
N GLU A 20 -8.00 18.54 14.37
CA GLU A 20 -7.09 18.37 13.24
C GLU A 20 -6.27 17.07 13.29
N THR A 21 -6.16 16.41 14.45
CA THR A 21 -5.28 15.24 14.66
C THR A 21 -6.05 13.92 14.60
N SER A 22 -5.35 12.83 14.25
CA SER A 22 -5.95 11.51 14.03
C SER A 22 -6.74 11.00 15.25
N LYS A 23 -7.83 10.25 14.98
CA LYS A 23 -8.79 9.79 15.97
C LYS A 23 -8.97 8.27 15.91
N GLU A 24 -9.15 7.66 17.06
CA GLU A 24 -9.44 6.22 17.25
C GLU A 24 -10.78 6.03 17.96
N LEU A 25 -11.50 4.96 17.58
CA LEU A 25 -12.57 4.40 18.40
C LEU A 25 -11.99 3.31 19.30
N VAL A 26 -12.26 3.42 20.59
CA VAL A 26 -11.79 2.50 21.62
C VAL A 26 -12.93 2.16 22.58
N HIS A 27 -12.85 1.02 23.27
CA HIS A 27 -13.95 0.56 24.11
C HIS A 27 -13.51 0.23 25.53
N GLY A 28 -14.40 0.49 26.49
CA GLY A 28 -14.44 -0.21 27.76
C GLY A 28 -15.53 -1.29 27.71
N GLN A 29 -15.36 -2.36 28.49
CA GLN A 29 -16.34 -3.45 28.57
C GLN A 29 -16.61 -3.92 29.99
N ALA A 30 -17.83 -4.42 30.23
CA ALA A 30 -18.24 -5.08 31.46
C ALA A 30 -19.17 -6.26 31.14
N PHE A 31 -19.12 -7.32 31.95
CA PHE A 31 -20.04 -8.45 31.83
C PHE A 31 -21.15 -8.31 32.87
N VAL A 32 -22.40 -8.48 32.44
CA VAL A 32 -23.62 -8.35 33.25
C VAL A 32 -24.39 -9.66 33.17
N GLN A 33 -24.62 -10.30 34.30
CA GLN A 33 -25.30 -11.60 34.36
C GLN A 33 -26.80 -11.47 34.00
N SER A 34 -27.41 -12.59 33.61
CA SER A 34 -28.86 -12.69 33.34
C SER A 34 -29.69 -12.09 34.49
N GLY A 35 -30.54 -11.10 34.20
CA GLY A 35 -31.35 -10.39 35.19
C GLY A 35 -30.60 -9.42 36.12
N GLN A 36 -29.30 -9.21 35.97
CA GLN A 36 -28.50 -8.35 36.85
C GLN A 36 -28.65 -6.86 36.49
N LEU A 37 -28.77 -6.01 37.51
CA LEU A 37 -28.62 -4.56 37.38
C LEU A 37 -27.13 -4.18 37.24
N PHE A 38 -26.78 -3.51 36.15
CA PHE A 38 -25.61 -2.64 36.07
C PHE A 38 -26.00 -1.25 36.53
N GLU A 39 -25.40 -0.77 37.63
CA GLU A 39 -25.58 0.59 38.13
C GLU A 39 -24.21 1.17 38.51
N GLY A 40 -23.85 2.29 37.87
CA GLY A 40 -22.57 2.97 38.13
C GLY A 40 -21.97 3.63 36.90
N SER A 41 -20.70 3.98 36.98
CA SER A 41 -19.96 4.58 35.87
C SER A 41 -19.63 3.56 34.78
N LEU A 42 -19.70 3.99 33.52
CA LEU A 42 -19.35 3.18 32.36
C LEU A 42 -17.88 2.70 32.44
N PRO A 43 -17.58 1.49 31.91
CA PRO A 43 -16.21 0.99 31.86
C PRO A 43 -15.34 1.90 30.96
N LEU A 44 -14.18 2.31 31.46
CA LEU A 44 -13.22 3.13 30.71
C LEU A 44 -12.49 2.32 29.64
N PRO A 45 -11.90 2.97 28.61
CA PRO A 45 -11.15 2.27 27.56
C PRO A 45 -10.07 1.31 28.08
N VAL A 46 -10.09 0.07 27.61
CA VAL A 46 -9.15 -0.98 28.06
C VAL A 46 -7.73 -0.83 27.50
N ALA A 47 -7.55 0.00 26.47
CA ALA A 47 -6.27 0.24 25.79
C ALA A 47 -5.76 1.67 26.03
N ALA A 48 -4.43 1.81 26.13
CA ALA A 48 -3.75 3.11 25.99
C ALA A 48 -3.89 3.66 24.56
N PRO A 49 -3.72 4.98 24.32
CA PRO A 49 -3.78 5.57 22.98
C PRO A 49 -2.75 4.94 22.02
N SER A 50 -3.08 4.74 20.74
CA SER A 50 -2.18 4.04 19.79
C SER A 50 -0.86 4.76 19.46
N GLY A 51 -0.67 6.01 19.90
CA GLY A 51 0.61 6.72 19.85
C GLY A 51 1.46 6.63 21.12
N ASN A 52 0.95 6.01 22.20
CA ASN A 52 1.62 5.91 23.50
C ASN A 52 2.69 4.81 23.51
N GLU A 53 3.64 4.93 22.59
CA GLU A 53 4.71 3.98 22.34
C GLU A 53 6.04 4.39 22.97
N THR A 54 6.94 3.41 23.12
CA THR A 54 8.23 3.64 23.78
C THR A 54 9.08 4.64 23.00
N GLY A 55 9.43 5.77 23.62
CA GLY A 55 10.22 6.83 23.00
C GLY A 55 9.40 7.98 22.40
N ASN A 56 8.08 7.86 22.33
CA ASN A 56 7.19 8.97 22.01
C ASN A 56 6.83 9.81 23.25
N PRO A 57 6.38 11.07 23.09
CA PRO A 57 5.88 11.88 24.19
C PRO A 57 4.67 11.23 24.88
N ASN A 58 4.53 11.42 26.19
CA ASN A 58 3.37 10.94 26.96
C ASN A 58 2.05 11.43 26.34
N VAL A 59 1.20 10.52 25.87
CA VAL A 59 -0.05 10.89 25.20
C VAL A 59 -1.13 11.22 26.22
N VAL A 60 -1.57 12.48 26.22
CA VAL A 60 -2.82 12.91 26.89
C VAL A 60 -3.90 13.02 25.83
N ALA A 61 -4.85 12.07 25.82
CA ALA A 61 -5.99 12.04 24.91
C ALA A 61 -7.27 11.70 25.69
N THR A 62 -8.29 12.54 25.56
CA THR A 62 -9.53 12.50 26.34
C THR A 62 -10.56 11.58 25.66
N PRO A 63 -11.01 10.48 26.32
CA PRO A 63 -12.05 9.61 25.79
C PRO A 63 -13.44 10.27 25.90
N ASN A 64 -14.00 10.66 24.76
CA ASN A 64 -15.35 11.21 24.64
C ASN A 64 -16.31 10.07 24.27
N LEU A 65 -17.43 9.94 24.99
CA LEU A 65 -18.38 8.85 24.74
C LEU A 65 -19.07 9.03 23.37
N VAL A 66 -19.11 7.96 22.58
CA VAL A 66 -19.73 7.91 21.25
C VAL A 66 -21.00 7.06 21.26
N ALA A 67 -20.96 5.89 21.90
CA ALA A 67 -22.11 4.99 22.03
C ALA A 67 -21.96 4.08 23.25
N VAL A 68 -23.08 3.52 23.73
CA VAL A 68 -23.08 2.38 24.66
C VAL A 68 -24.04 1.33 24.12
N ILE A 69 -23.56 0.10 23.97
CA ILE A 69 -24.37 -1.03 23.52
C ILE A 69 -24.29 -2.18 24.52
N ALA A 70 -25.33 -2.99 24.59
CA ALA A 70 -25.29 -4.29 25.27
C ALA A 70 -25.77 -5.40 24.33
N ALA A 71 -25.12 -6.57 24.34
CA ALA A 71 -25.51 -7.74 23.56
C ALA A 71 -25.25 -9.04 24.33
N LYS A 72 -26.00 -10.10 24.05
CA LYS A 72 -25.76 -11.44 24.66
C LYS A 72 -24.39 -11.94 24.27
N THR A 73 -23.64 -12.49 25.23
CA THR A 73 -22.30 -13.00 24.99
C THR A 73 -22.16 -14.45 25.44
N PHE A 74 -21.51 -15.25 24.59
CA PHE A 74 -21.13 -16.62 24.90
C PHE A 74 -19.76 -16.68 25.63
N THR A 75 -19.10 -15.54 25.80
CA THR A 75 -17.82 -15.41 26.51
C THR A 75 -18.06 -15.30 28.02
N THR A 76 -17.99 -16.44 28.72
CA THR A 76 -18.28 -16.54 30.16
C THR A 76 -17.10 -16.23 31.09
N ASN A 77 -15.91 -15.99 30.54
CA ASN A 77 -14.67 -15.79 31.31
C ASN A 77 -13.96 -14.48 30.96
N SER A 78 -13.34 -13.86 31.98
CA SER A 78 -12.44 -12.72 31.86
C SER A 78 -11.08 -13.05 32.52
N PRO A 79 -9.93 -12.67 31.95
CA PRO A 79 -9.77 -11.95 30.68
C PRO A 79 -9.69 -12.90 29.47
N ALA A 80 -10.70 -12.87 28.60
CA ALA A 80 -10.63 -13.46 27.26
C ALA A 80 -10.05 -12.44 26.27
N SER A 81 -9.19 -12.88 25.35
CA SER A 81 -8.61 -12.04 24.29
C SER A 81 -9.58 -11.74 23.14
N ILE A 82 -10.67 -12.50 23.04
CA ILE A 82 -11.75 -12.32 22.07
C ILE A 82 -13.07 -12.45 22.84
N VAL A 83 -13.96 -11.46 22.68
CA VAL A 83 -15.33 -11.50 23.20
C VAL A 83 -16.28 -11.68 22.01
N LEU A 84 -17.11 -12.72 22.05
CA LEU A 84 -18.10 -13.01 21.02
C LEU A 84 -19.49 -12.69 21.56
N PHE A 85 -20.29 -11.97 20.76
CA PHE A 85 -21.65 -11.59 21.11
C PHE A 85 -22.61 -11.81 19.95
N ASP A 86 -23.89 -12.04 20.27
CA ASP A 86 -24.96 -12.18 19.29
C ASP A 86 -25.40 -10.79 18.81
N HIS A 87 -24.99 -10.42 17.60
CA HIS A 87 -25.30 -9.15 16.97
C HIS A 87 -26.81 -8.90 16.78
N THR A 88 -27.65 -9.94 16.77
CA THR A 88 -29.12 -9.79 16.68
C THR A 88 -29.74 -9.29 17.99
N THR A 89 -28.96 -9.30 19.08
CA THR A 89 -29.40 -8.94 20.43
C THR A 89 -28.84 -7.61 20.93
N ILE A 90 -28.27 -6.81 20.02
CA ILE A 90 -27.75 -5.47 20.34
C ILE A 90 -28.89 -4.55 20.81
N ILE A 91 -28.72 -4.03 22.02
CA ILE A 91 -29.53 -2.97 22.62
C ILE A 91 -28.66 -1.71 22.65
N ASP A 92 -29.10 -0.64 21.99
CA ASP A 92 -28.51 0.69 22.15
C ASP A 92 -28.96 1.30 23.48
N LEU A 93 -28.00 1.63 24.34
CA LEU A 93 -28.17 2.20 25.67
C LEU A 93 -27.60 3.63 25.75
N THR A 94 -27.15 4.19 24.63
CA THR A 94 -26.50 5.51 24.57
C THR A 94 -27.40 6.62 25.14
N VAL A 95 -28.71 6.55 24.86
CA VAL A 95 -29.71 7.49 25.38
C VAL A 95 -30.09 7.26 26.85
N ASN A 96 -29.66 6.16 27.47
CA ASN A 96 -29.87 5.83 28.88
C ASN A 96 -28.72 6.30 29.77
N VAL A 97 -27.62 6.79 29.20
CA VAL A 97 -26.47 7.32 29.94
C VAL A 97 -26.76 8.71 30.48
N THR A 98 -26.51 8.92 31.77
CA THR A 98 -26.56 10.24 32.41
C THR A 98 -25.15 10.64 32.84
N GLY A 99 -24.55 11.58 32.10
CA GLY A 99 -23.15 11.98 32.30
C GLY A 99 -22.20 10.84 31.90
N SER A 100 -21.56 10.21 32.90
CA SER A 100 -20.71 9.02 32.73
C SER A 100 -21.35 7.73 33.29
N ASN A 101 -22.59 7.78 33.75
CA ASN A 101 -23.23 6.70 34.51
C ASN A 101 -24.41 6.08 33.76
N LEU A 102 -24.61 4.79 33.96
CA LEU A 102 -25.73 3.99 33.44
C LEU A 102 -26.44 3.29 34.60
N SER A 103 -27.76 3.13 34.47
CA SER A 103 -28.57 2.21 35.28
C SER A 103 -29.41 1.37 34.32
N TRP A 104 -29.09 0.08 34.20
CA TRP A 104 -29.69 -0.83 33.23
C TRP A 104 -29.68 -2.27 33.74
N THR A 105 -30.82 -2.95 33.66
CA THR A 105 -30.94 -4.38 34.01
C THR A 105 -30.84 -5.24 32.76
N ALA A 106 -29.91 -6.19 32.75
CA ALA A 106 -29.81 -7.18 31.68
C ALA A 106 -31.07 -8.07 31.64
N PRO A 107 -31.58 -8.42 30.45
CA PRO A 107 -32.66 -9.41 30.31
C PRO A 107 -32.40 -10.70 31.07
N SER A 108 -33.47 -11.31 31.59
CA SER A 108 -33.43 -12.54 32.40
C SER A 108 -33.37 -13.82 31.56
N ASP A 109 -32.54 -13.81 30.51
CA ASP A 109 -32.24 -15.01 29.71
C ASP A 109 -30.76 -15.40 29.82
N GLU A 110 -29.82 -14.59 29.34
CA GLU A 110 -28.39 -14.93 29.25
C GLU A 110 -27.44 -13.85 29.79
N THR A 111 -26.14 -14.14 29.82
CA THR A 111 -25.11 -13.13 30.12
C THR A 111 -24.99 -12.11 28.97
N TYR A 112 -24.91 -10.83 29.32
CA TYR A 112 -24.68 -9.73 28.39
C TYR A 112 -23.26 -9.16 28.55
N VAL A 113 -22.65 -8.75 27.44
CA VAL A 113 -21.52 -7.79 27.45
C VAL A 113 -22.08 -6.39 27.25
N LEU A 114 -21.73 -5.47 28.14
CA LEU A 114 -21.92 -4.03 28.01
C LEU A 114 -20.63 -3.43 27.46
N VAL A 115 -20.72 -2.72 26.33
CA VAL A 115 -19.58 -2.08 25.65
C VAL A 115 -19.82 -0.58 25.57
N ALA A 116 -18.96 0.20 26.23
CA ALA A 116 -18.95 1.65 26.12
C ALA A 116 -17.88 2.07 25.10
N ILE A 117 -18.30 2.70 24.01
CA ILE A 117 -17.46 3.08 22.87
C ILE A 117 -17.13 4.57 22.98
N TYR A 118 -15.84 4.90 22.91
CA TYR A 118 -15.31 6.25 23.04
C TYR A 118 -14.48 6.62 21.81
N GLY A 119 -14.53 7.89 21.43
CA GLY A 119 -13.60 8.52 20.49
C GLY A 119 -12.54 9.33 21.23
N ARG A 120 -11.28 9.20 20.84
CA ARG A 120 -10.16 10.04 21.35
C ARG A 120 -9.09 10.26 20.28
N GLY A 121 -8.14 11.15 20.55
CA GLY A 121 -6.90 11.24 19.76
C GLY A 121 -6.09 9.95 19.81
N THR A 122 -5.51 9.53 18.68
CA THR A 122 -4.51 8.44 18.71
C THR A 122 -3.25 8.87 19.44
N GLY A 123 -2.90 10.15 19.34
CA GLY A 123 -1.66 10.72 19.85
C GLY A 123 -0.41 10.28 19.12
N GLN A 124 -0.55 9.62 17.95
CA GLN A 124 0.57 9.25 17.10
C GLN A 124 1.31 10.50 16.62
N VAL A 125 2.63 10.38 16.51
CA VAL A 125 3.54 11.43 16.05
C VAL A 125 4.36 10.94 14.86
N GLN A 126 5.03 11.84 14.15
CA GLN A 126 6.06 11.42 13.19
C GLN A 126 7.30 10.94 13.95
N ASN A 127 7.55 9.62 13.99
CA ASN A 127 8.77 9.05 14.55
C ASN A 127 9.15 7.70 13.89
N LEU A 128 10.08 7.74 12.92
CA LEU A 128 10.72 6.55 12.33
C LEU A 128 11.47 5.67 13.36
N TYR A 129 11.71 6.18 14.56
CA TYR A 129 12.49 5.54 15.63
C TYR A 129 11.63 5.20 16.85
N ASP A 130 10.37 4.81 16.64
CA ASP A 130 9.56 4.15 17.67
C ASP A 130 10.36 3.00 18.33
N SER A 131 10.20 2.86 19.65
CA SER A 131 11.02 2.03 20.55
C SER A 131 12.48 2.48 20.82
N ALA A 132 12.94 3.62 20.29
CA ALA A 132 14.30 4.14 20.53
C ALA A 132 14.30 5.50 21.27
N PRO A 133 14.23 5.54 22.62
CA PRO A 133 14.00 6.76 23.42
C PRO A 133 15.17 7.78 23.47
N ASN A 134 16.20 7.61 22.65
CA ASN A 134 17.31 8.55 22.49
C ASN A 134 17.55 8.92 21.02
N ALA A 135 16.55 8.70 20.15
CA ALA A 135 16.63 9.07 18.75
C ALA A 135 16.58 10.61 18.54
N PRO A 136 17.12 11.14 17.43
CA PRO A 136 16.95 12.55 17.09
C PRO A 136 15.49 12.88 16.80
N GLU A 137 15.04 14.07 17.19
CA GLU A 137 13.75 14.59 16.74
C GLU A 137 13.75 14.82 15.22
N VAL A 138 12.61 14.53 14.59
CA VAL A 138 12.47 14.46 13.12
C VAL A 138 11.57 15.57 12.56
N THR A 139 11.06 16.44 13.43
CA THR A 139 10.22 17.60 13.12
C THR A 139 10.58 18.78 14.03
N ASP A 140 10.63 19.99 13.47
CA ASP A 140 10.75 21.24 14.22
C ASP A 140 9.59 22.18 13.81
N PRO A 141 8.70 22.61 14.74
CA PRO A 141 8.65 22.21 16.16
C PRO A 141 8.30 20.73 16.38
N SER A 142 8.66 20.22 17.56
CA SER A 142 8.34 18.86 18.02
C SER A 142 7.30 18.91 19.16
N PRO A 143 6.38 17.93 19.27
CA PRO A 143 6.11 16.86 18.31
C PRO A 143 5.13 17.31 17.19
N ALA A 144 5.24 16.69 16.02
CA ALA A 144 4.22 16.76 14.98
C ALA A 144 3.23 15.59 15.10
N TYR A 145 2.05 15.84 15.66
CA TYR A 145 0.99 14.83 15.74
C TYR A 145 0.40 14.55 14.35
N ILE A 146 0.11 13.27 14.08
CA ILE A 146 -0.49 12.80 12.83
C ILE A 146 -1.86 13.45 12.65
N VAL A 147 -2.12 14.01 11.46
CA VAL A 147 -3.40 14.66 11.16
C VAL A 147 -4.52 13.65 10.95
N ASP A 148 -5.75 14.05 11.19
CA ASP A 148 -6.92 13.28 10.77
C ASP A 148 -7.01 13.31 9.24
N HIS A 149 -6.64 12.18 8.64
CA HIS A 149 -6.67 11.95 7.20
C HIS A 149 -8.09 11.78 6.63
N PHE A 150 -9.12 11.73 7.47
CA PHE A 150 -10.52 11.56 7.07
C PHE A 150 -11.36 12.83 7.30
N SER A 151 -10.86 13.83 8.03
CA SER A 151 -11.55 15.09 8.25
C SER A 151 -10.98 16.27 7.45
N LYS A 152 -11.87 17.24 7.17
CA LYS A 152 -11.46 18.52 6.57
C LYS A 152 -10.43 19.25 7.43
N ALA A 153 -10.51 19.13 8.76
CA ALA A 153 -9.65 19.85 9.70
C ALA A 153 -8.19 19.41 9.60
N GLY A 154 -7.90 18.11 9.51
CA GLY A 154 -6.53 17.61 9.34
C GLY A 154 -5.92 17.97 7.97
N ILE A 155 -6.75 18.03 6.93
CA ILE A 155 -6.34 18.50 5.59
C ILE A 155 -6.09 20.02 5.59
N ASP A 156 -6.98 20.82 6.19
CA ASP A 156 -6.79 22.27 6.36
C ASP A 156 -5.53 22.59 7.16
N ALA A 157 -5.25 21.84 8.24
CA ALA A 157 -4.05 21.97 9.05
C ALA A 157 -2.76 21.72 8.24
N SER A 158 -2.75 20.63 7.47
CA SER A 158 -1.63 20.26 6.58
C SER A 158 -1.38 21.36 5.53
N VAL A 159 -2.45 21.76 4.83
CA VAL A 159 -2.39 22.82 3.81
C VAL A 159 -1.99 24.17 4.41
N LYS A 160 -2.46 24.52 5.61
CA LYS A 160 -2.03 25.72 6.34
C LYS A 160 -0.55 25.67 6.71
N PHE A 161 -0.07 24.57 7.29
CA PHE A 161 1.34 24.44 7.67
C PHE A 161 2.27 24.54 6.45
N TRP A 162 1.94 23.85 5.35
CA TRP A 162 2.67 24.01 4.09
C TRP A 162 2.58 25.44 3.56
N ASN A 163 1.41 26.07 3.65
CA ASN A 163 1.22 27.45 3.20
C ASN A 163 2.09 28.46 3.94
N ASP A 164 2.21 28.32 5.27
CA ASP A 164 2.87 29.28 6.14
C ASP A 164 4.39 29.04 6.24
N HIS A 165 4.85 27.79 6.06
CA HIS A 165 6.25 27.40 6.32
C HIS A 165 7.03 26.84 5.13
N LEU A 166 6.37 26.30 4.09
CA LEU A 166 7.05 25.66 2.94
C LEU A 166 6.83 26.40 1.61
N LEU A 167 5.62 26.91 1.37
CA LEU A 167 5.21 27.49 0.10
C LEU A 167 5.43 29.01 0.07
N THR A 168 6.67 29.41 -0.19
CA THR A 168 7.04 30.82 -0.35
C THR A 168 6.27 31.50 -1.50
N PRO A 169 6.09 32.84 -1.48
CA PRO A 169 5.46 33.57 -2.59
C PRO A 169 6.14 33.33 -3.95
N GLU A 170 7.46 33.14 -3.96
CA GLU A 170 8.24 32.80 -5.15
C GLU A 170 7.87 31.40 -5.68
N LEU A 171 7.87 30.38 -4.81
CA LEU A 171 7.49 29.02 -5.17
C LEU A 171 6.04 28.98 -5.70
N ARG A 172 5.11 29.71 -5.06
CA ARG A 172 3.73 29.86 -5.55
C ARG A 172 3.67 30.55 -6.93
N SER A 173 4.51 31.56 -7.18
CA SER A 173 4.53 32.29 -8.44
C SER A 173 4.97 31.43 -9.63
N LEU A 174 5.74 30.38 -9.40
CA LEU A 174 6.13 29.40 -10.43
C LEU A 174 4.98 28.42 -10.78
N LEU A 175 4.09 28.17 -9.81
CA LEU A 175 3.13 27.06 -9.84
C LEU A 175 1.69 27.48 -10.25
N ASN A 176 1.30 28.74 -10.04
CA ASN A 176 -0.10 29.16 -10.03
C ASN A 176 -0.62 29.63 -11.41
N ARG A 177 -1.06 28.70 -12.28
CA ARG A 177 -1.76 29.01 -13.56
C ARG A 177 -3.03 28.17 -13.79
N TYR A 178 -4.18 28.77 -13.41
CA TYR A 178 -5.59 28.37 -13.69
C TYR A 178 -6.24 27.30 -12.75
N GLN A 179 -7.59 27.20 -12.75
CA GLN A 179 -8.40 26.76 -11.57
C GLN A 179 -9.67 25.91 -11.90
N HIS A 180 -10.28 25.27 -10.86
CA HIS A 180 -11.74 25.13 -10.49
C HIS A 180 -12.13 23.78 -9.75
N ILE A 181 -13.42 23.42 -9.50
CA ILE A 181 -13.97 22.64 -8.32
C ILE A 181 -15.23 21.74 -8.63
N PHE A 182 -15.90 20.85 -7.82
CA PHE A 182 -16.02 20.45 -6.37
C PHE A 182 -16.72 19.04 -6.15
N ARG A 183 -16.46 18.29 -5.03
CA ARG A 183 -17.30 17.26 -4.25
C ARG A 183 -17.90 16.00 -4.96
N GLY A 184 -18.48 14.95 -4.30
CA GLY A 184 -18.48 14.44 -2.89
C GLY A 184 -19.75 13.63 -2.41
N PHE A 185 -19.67 12.76 -1.34
CA PHE A 185 -20.73 12.07 -0.48
C PHE A 185 -21.31 10.67 -0.93
N GLU A 186 -21.80 9.67 -0.13
CA GLU A 186 -21.85 9.30 1.35
C GLU A 186 -22.06 7.74 1.63
N ARG A 187 -22.77 7.26 2.71
CA ARG A 187 -22.59 5.95 3.46
C ARG A 187 -23.64 4.77 3.33
N GLY A 188 -23.28 3.53 3.80
CA GLY A 188 -24.18 2.42 4.22
C GLY A 188 -23.58 0.96 4.42
N TYR A 189 -23.84 0.30 5.58
CA TYR A 189 -23.75 -1.14 6.03
C TYR A 189 -22.57 -1.78 6.87
N PHE A 190 -22.58 -1.63 8.21
CA PHE A 190 -21.40 -1.61 9.14
C PHE A 190 -19.97 -1.94 8.66
N ARG A 191 -19.54 -3.19 8.43
CA ARG A 191 -18.11 -3.44 8.07
C ARG A 191 -17.77 -2.88 6.70
N ASP A 192 -18.64 -3.13 5.73
CA ASP A 192 -18.49 -2.60 4.37
C ASP A 192 -19.01 -1.15 4.27
N ASP A 193 -19.84 -0.67 5.22
CA ASP A 193 -20.01 0.76 5.53
C ASP A 193 -18.68 1.36 5.88
N PHE A 194 -17.92 0.72 6.78
CA PHE A 194 -16.75 1.32 7.38
C PHE A 194 -15.64 1.36 6.33
N ARG A 195 -15.46 0.27 5.57
CA ARG A 195 -14.60 0.24 4.37
C ARG A 195 -15.04 1.27 3.32
N SER A 196 -16.33 1.34 2.95
CA SER A 196 -16.84 2.29 1.94
C SER A 196 -16.78 3.74 2.42
N THR A 197 -17.10 4.00 3.68
CA THR A 197 -17.01 5.29 4.35
C THR A 197 -15.56 5.73 4.46
N ILE A 198 -14.66 4.87 4.93
CA ILE A 198 -13.22 5.20 5.02
C ILE A 198 -12.65 5.42 3.62
N THR A 199 -13.08 4.64 2.61
CA THR A 199 -12.76 4.89 1.19
C THR A 199 -13.28 6.24 0.72
N ASP A 200 -14.52 6.60 1.03
CA ASP A 200 -15.15 7.84 0.57
C ASP A 200 -14.60 9.06 1.30
N LEU A 201 -14.40 9.00 2.62
CA LEU A 201 -13.71 10.03 3.39
C LEU A 201 -12.26 10.21 2.89
N TYR A 202 -11.54 9.11 2.66
CA TYR A 202 -10.18 9.15 2.13
C TYR A 202 -10.13 9.73 0.72
N THR A 203 -11.07 9.36 -0.16
CA THR A 203 -11.06 9.83 -1.55
C THR A 203 -11.65 11.23 -1.74
N ASP A 204 -12.73 11.61 -1.05
CA ASP A 204 -13.37 12.93 -1.15
C ASP A 204 -12.69 14.03 -0.32
N TYR A 205 -12.06 13.69 0.82
CA TYR A 205 -11.33 14.68 1.62
C TYR A 205 -9.82 14.63 1.38
N ARG A 206 -9.16 13.49 1.59
CA ARG A 206 -7.69 13.41 1.43
C ARG A 206 -7.25 13.42 -0.03
N ILE A 207 -7.69 12.47 -0.87
CA ILE A 207 -7.21 12.40 -2.26
C ILE A 207 -7.73 13.58 -3.08
N ALA A 208 -9.02 13.92 -3.03
CA ALA A 208 -9.53 15.08 -3.76
C ALA A 208 -8.95 16.41 -3.21
N GLY A 209 -8.72 16.53 -1.90
CA GLY A 209 -8.05 17.69 -1.30
C GLY A 209 -6.60 17.85 -1.76
N LEU A 210 -5.79 16.79 -1.62
CA LEU A 210 -4.40 16.76 -2.09
C LEU A 210 -4.29 16.93 -3.60
N LYS A 211 -5.21 16.34 -4.38
CA LYS A 211 -5.26 16.45 -5.84
C LYS A 211 -5.67 17.85 -6.27
N LYS A 212 -6.64 18.49 -5.59
CA LYS A 212 -6.96 19.90 -5.84
C LYS A 212 -5.75 20.78 -5.54
N PHE A 213 -5.13 20.63 -4.39
CA PHE A 213 -3.93 21.37 -3.98
C PHE A 213 -2.76 21.18 -4.96
N ALA A 214 -2.50 19.96 -5.42
CA ALA A 214 -1.51 19.69 -6.46
C ALA A 214 -1.88 20.34 -7.80
N ASN A 215 -3.13 20.21 -8.25
CA ASN A 215 -3.63 20.80 -9.49
C ASN A 215 -3.61 22.35 -9.46
N ASP A 216 -3.93 22.98 -8.31
CA ASP A 216 -3.82 24.43 -8.08
C ASP A 216 -2.37 24.93 -8.25
N MET A 217 -1.40 24.02 -8.17
CA MET A 217 0.04 24.24 -8.39
C MET A 217 0.54 23.71 -9.76
N GLY A 218 -0.35 23.24 -10.63
CA GLY A 218 0.02 22.63 -11.92
C GLY A 218 0.72 21.26 -11.81
N LEU A 219 0.64 20.60 -10.65
CA LEU A 219 1.29 19.32 -10.35
C LEU A 219 0.30 18.14 -10.35
N ALA A 220 0.77 16.97 -10.79
CA ALA A 220 0.03 15.72 -10.65
C ALA A 220 0.18 15.10 -9.25
N LEU A 221 -0.89 14.52 -8.71
CA LEU A 221 -0.82 13.70 -7.50
C LEU A 221 -0.37 12.27 -7.83
N HIS A 222 0.88 12.00 -7.45
CA HIS A 222 1.50 10.67 -7.33
C HIS A 222 1.41 10.23 -5.87
N LEU A 223 0.88 9.02 -5.61
CA LEU A 223 0.64 8.52 -4.24
C LEU A 223 0.45 6.99 -4.21
N GLN A 224 0.98 6.36 -3.16
CA GLN A 224 0.80 4.95 -2.80
C GLN A 224 -0.54 4.69 -2.06
N PRO A 225 -1.53 3.96 -2.64
CA PRO A 225 -2.87 3.85 -2.09
C PRO A 225 -3.21 2.44 -1.57
N TYR A 226 -2.38 1.85 -0.70
CA TYR A 226 -2.56 0.46 -0.26
C TYR A 226 -2.36 0.19 1.26
N THR A 227 -1.89 1.17 2.04
CA THR A 227 -1.47 0.96 3.44
C THR A 227 -2.58 1.05 4.49
N ALA A 228 -3.86 1.12 4.10
CA ALA A 228 -5.00 1.15 5.02
C ALA A 228 -6.26 0.49 4.44
N ILE A 229 -7.24 0.25 5.31
CA ILE A 229 -8.50 -0.51 5.13
C ILE A 229 -9.53 0.09 4.14
N PHE A 230 -9.10 0.88 3.17
CA PHE A 230 -9.93 1.38 2.07
C PHE A 230 -9.77 0.52 0.81
N ASP A 231 -10.67 0.72 -0.15
CA ASP A 231 -10.61 0.08 -1.47
C ASP A 231 -9.46 0.68 -2.30
N ALA A 232 -8.34 -0.04 -2.39
CA ALA A 232 -7.17 0.41 -3.15
C ALA A 232 -7.46 0.52 -4.65
N SER A 233 -8.35 -0.32 -5.20
CA SER A 233 -8.72 -0.30 -6.62
C SER A 233 -9.49 0.98 -6.98
N TYR A 234 -10.51 1.35 -6.19
CA TYR A 234 -11.21 2.63 -6.36
C TYR A 234 -10.34 3.83 -6.02
N THR A 235 -9.41 3.70 -5.08
CA THR A 235 -8.48 4.78 -4.73
C THR A 235 -7.46 5.04 -5.85
N ALA A 236 -6.88 3.99 -6.44
CA ALA A 236 -6.03 4.10 -7.61
C ALA A 236 -6.75 4.76 -8.80
N ARG A 237 -8.03 4.44 -9.02
CA ARG A 237 -8.90 5.07 -10.03
C ARG A 237 -8.95 6.59 -9.94
N VAL A 238 -8.90 7.17 -8.73
CA VAL A 238 -9.08 8.63 -8.52
C VAL A 238 -7.77 9.43 -8.52
N LEU A 239 -6.61 8.78 -8.52
CA LEU A 239 -5.30 9.44 -8.58
C LEU A 239 -4.98 10.05 -9.97
N ALA A 240 -3.81 10.68 -10.09
CA ALA A 240 -3.23 11.06 -11.39
C ALA A 240 -2.12 10.08 -11.79
N ILE A 241 -1.37 9.58 -10.80
CA ILE A 241 -0.54 8.39 -10.90
C ILE A 241 -0.74 7.58 -9.60
N PRO A 242 -1.31 6.36 -9.64
CA PRO A 242 -1.21 5.40 -8.54
C PRO A 242 0.18 4.76 -8.49
N GLU A 243 0.63 4.39 -7.30
CA GLU A 243 1.93 3.78 -7.05
C GLU A 243 1.78 2.54 -6.15
N GLY A 244 2.45 1.44 -6.50
CA GLY A 244 2.72 0.32 -5.60
C GLY A 244 4.16 0.38 -5.08
N GLU A 245 4.61 -0.69 -4.44
CA GLU A 245 5.98 -0.80 -3.90
C GLU A 245 6.38 -2.27 -3.93
N SER A 246 7.46 -2.59 -4.64
CA SER A 246 7.89 -3.98 -4.80
C SER A 246 8.18 -4.67 -3.47
N PHE A 247 8.61 -3.92 -2.45
CA PHE A 247 8.91 -4.41 -1.09
C PHE A 247 7.65 -4.72 -0.29
N ALA A 248 6.66 -3.82 -0.26
CA ALA A 248 5.39 -4.07 0.42
C ALA A 248 4.60 -5.21 -0.23
N PHE A 249 4.79 -5.45 -1.53
CA PHE A 249 4.04 -6.44 -2.31
C PHE A 249 4.79 -7.78 -2.47
N GLU A 250 5.96 -8.00 -1.85
CA GLU A 250 6.76 -9.26 -2.02
C GLU A 250 5.99 -10.55 -1.69
N ALA A 251 4.94 -10.46 -0.86
CA ALA A 251 4.13 -11.59 -0.43
C ALA A 251 2.84 -11.81 -1.25
N ASP A 252 2.46 -10.88 -2.13
CA ASP A 252 1.18 -10.91 -2.86
C ASP A 252 1.37 -10.48 -4.33
N PRO A 253 1.28 -11.43 -5.29
CA PRO A 253 1.46 -11.12 -6.71
C PRO A 253 0.29 -10.31 -7.30
N ASP A 254 -0.87 -10.28 -6.66
CA ASP A 254 -2.09 -9.69 -7.20
C ASP A 254 -2.33 -8.26 -6.70
N ALA A 255 -1.60 -7.82 -5.69
CA ALA A 255 -1.56 -6.43 -5.21
C ALA A 255 -1.37 -5.41 -6.35
N PHE A 256 -0.46 -5.65 -7.30
CA PHE A 256 -0.31 -4.81 -8.49
C PHE A 256 -1.50 -4.90 -9.45
N ARG A 257 -2.11 -6.08 -9.60
CA ARG A 257 -3.30 -6.29 -10.45
C ARG A 257 -4.53 -5.55 -9.90
N ILE A 258 -4.65 -5.38 -8.57
CA ILE A 258 -5.69 -4.56 -7.91
C ILE A 258 -5.53 -3.08 -8.26
N LEU A 259 -4.30 -2.55 -8.14
CA LEU A 259 -4.02 -1.15 -8.52
C LEU A 259 -4.18 -0.92 -10.04
N ALA A 260 -3.79 -1.89 -10.86
CA ALA A 260 -3.95 -1.87 -12.30
C ALA A 260 -5.44 -1.87 -12.71
N ALA A 261 -6.29 -2.66 -12.03
CA ALA A 261 -7.74 -2.61 -12.22
C ALA A 261 -8.28 -1.19 -12.00
N GLY A 262 -7.85 -0.54 -10.92
CA GLY A 262 -8.18 0.85 -10.62
C GLY A 262 -7.76 1.84 -11.71
N ARG A 263 -6.52 1.73 -12.18
CA ARG A 263 -6.00 2.53 -13.30
C ARG A 263 -6.83 2.32 -14.56
N ASP A 264 -6.99 1.08 -15.01
CA ASP A 264 -7.47 0.75 -16.35
C ASP A 264 -8.98 0.92 -16.46
N VAL A 265 -9.76 0.50 -15.46
CA VAL A 265 -11.18 0.88 -15.36
C VAL A 265 -11.28 2.40 -15.22
N GLY A 266 -10.41 3.05 -14.44
CA GLY A 266 -10.40 4.51 -14.29
C GLY A 266 -10.17 5.28 -15.57
N GLY A 267 -9.31 4.79 -16.47
CA GLY A 267 -9.00 5.40 -17.77
C GLY A 267 -8.34 6.78 -17.69
N ARG A 268 -7.90 7.23 -16.50
CA ARG A 268 -7.38 8.59 -16.24
C ARG A 268 -5.89 8.76 -16.56
N THR A 269 -5.15 7.66 -16.60
CA THR A 269 -3.70 7.62 -16.83
C THR A 269 -3.33 6.22 -17.33
N THR A 270 -2.26 6.10 -18.12
CA THR A 270 -1.65 4.80 -18.48
C THR A 270 -0.53 4.40 -17.51
N ILE A 271 -0.21 5.24 -16.53
CA ILE A 271 0.86 5.02 -15.55
C ILE A 271 0.30 4.32 -14.30
N LEU A 272 0.89 3.17 -13.95
CA LEU A 272 0.95 2.63 -12.59
C LEU A 272 2.43 2.59 -12.23
N SER A 273 2.82 3.28 -11.16
CA SER A 273 4.19 3.31 -10.65
C SER A 273 4.44 2.16 -9.67
N ASP A 274 5.72 1.91 -9.40
CA ASP A 274 6.25 0.93 -8.47
C ASP A 274 7.51 1.52 -7.82
N GLU A 275 7.49 1.71 -6.50
CA GLU A 275 8.70 1.94 -5.71
C GLU A 275 9.54 0.66 -5.66
N LEU A 276 10.40 0.52 -6.67
CA LEU A 276 11.10 -0.71 -6.98
C LEU A 276 12.42 -0.81 -6.22
N GLY A 277 12.59 -1.91 -5.49
CA GLY A 277 13.89 -2.42 -5.07
C GLY A 277 14.36 -2.07 -3.67
N ALA A 278 13.44 -1.71 -2.76
CA ALA A 278 13.71 -1.45 -1.35
C ALA A 278 14.02 -2.73 -0.53
N TYR A 279 15.08 -3.46 -0.89
CA TYR A 279 15.44 -4.72 -0.23
C TYR A 279 16.20 -4.51 1.09
N VAL A 280 15.72 -5.11 2.18
CA VAL A 280 16.36 -5.08 3.50
C VAL A 280 17.65 -5.91 3.52
N ASP A 281 18.68 -5.40 4.21
CA ASP A 281 20.03 -5.96 4.35
C ASP A 281 20.80 -6.11 3.01
N GLN A 282 20.48 -5.27 2.02
CA GLN A 282 21.08 -5.29 0.67
C GLN A 282 21.72 -3.94 0.25
N SER A 283 22.09 -3.09 1.22
CA SER A 283 22.82 -1.83 0.97
C SER A 283 24.19 -2.13 0.32
N TYR A 284 24.42 -1.60 -0.89
CA TYR A 284 25.53 -1.94 -1.79
C TYR A 284 25.61 -3.43 -2.21
N GLY A 285 24.52 -4.20 -2.04
CA GLY A 285 24.42 -5.63 -2.38
C GLY A 285 23.55 -5.93 -3.62
N ALA A 286 22.52 -5.12 -3.88
CA ALA A 286 21.67 -5.29 -5.06
C ALA A 286 22.43 -5.03 -6.37
N THR A 287 22.03 -5.67 -7.47
CA THR A 287 22.63 -5.46 -8.80
C THR A 287 21.59 -5.03 -9.83
N TRP A 288 22.00 -4.31 -10.88
CA TRP A 288 21.10 -3.99 -12.01
C TRP A 288 20.40 -5.23 -12.62
N SER A 289 21.11 -6.35 -12.70
CA SER A 289 20.56 -7.64 -13.15
C SER A 289 19.52 -8.23 -12.19
N PHE A 290 19.73 -8.05 -10.88
CA PHE A 290 18.75 -8.45 -9.86
C PHE A 290 17.50 -7.57 -9.93
N LEU A 291 17.67 -6.25 -10.05
CA LEU A 291 16.58 -5.26 -10.12
C LEU A 291 15.65 -5.45 -11.34
N ILE A 292 16.21 -5.86 -12.50
CA ILE A 292 15.43 -6.10 -13.73
C ILE A 292 14.42 -7.26 -13.59
N GLY A 293 14.73 -8.29 -12.80
CA GLY A 293 13.84 -9.45 -12.65
C GLY A 293 12.47 -9.07 -12.07
N PRO A 294 12.42 -8.48 -10.87
CA PRO A 294 11.20 -7.96 -10.26
C PRO A 294 10.52 -6.86 -11.10
N ALA A 295 11.28 -5.96 -11.74
CA ALA A 295 10.70 -4.98 -12.67
C ALA A 295 9.86 -5.67 -13.77
N ASN A 296 10.38 -6.76 -14.35
CA ASN A 296 9.69 -7.50 -15.41
C ASN A 296 8.48 -8.30 -14.90
N LEU A 297 8.55 -8.83 -13.68
CA LEU A 297 7.39 -9.43 -13.01
C LEU A 297 6.30 -8.38 -12.80
N ASN A 298 6.65 -7.25 -12.19
CA ASN A 298 5.72 -6.18 -11.86
C ASN A 298 5.10 -5.58 -13.13
N PHE A 299 5.86 -5.44 -14.23
CA PHE A 299 5.33 -5.09 -15.55
C PHE A 299 4.29 -6.10 -16.08
N ALA A 300 4.50 -7.41 -15.89
CA ALA A 300 3.53 -8.44 -16.28
C ALA A 300 2.25 -8.42 -15.41
N LEU A 301 2.39 -8.03 -14.13
CA LEU A 301 1.27 -7.81 -13.19
C LEU A 301 0.54 -6.47 -13.42
N GLY A 302 1.03 -5.64 -14.34
CA GLY A 302 0.35 -4.45 -14.84
C GLY A 302 1.03 -3.12 -14.52
N VAL A 303 2.19 -3.08 -13.87
CA VAL A 303 3.00 -1.86 -13.69
C VAL A 303 3.43 -1.30 -15.05
N SER A 304 3.55 0.02 -15.17
CA SER A 304 3.98 0.68 -16.41
C SER A 304 5.01 1.80 -16.18
N GLN A 305 5.43 2.03 -14.94
CA GLN A 305 6.59 2.85 -14.55
C GLN A 305 7.26 2.25 -13.31
N VAL A 306 8.59 2.27 -13.24
CA VAL A 306 9.31 2.01 -11.99
C VAL A 306 10.03 3.26 -11.50
N VAL A 307 10.04 3.46 -10.18
CA VAL A 307 10.78 4.50 -9.46
C VAL A 307 11.73 3.77 -8.52
N ILE A 308 13.03 3.79 -8.84
CA ILE A 308 14.00 2.93 -8.18
C ILE A 308 14.38 3.49 -6.81
N HIS A 309 14.18 2.68 -5.75
CA HIS A 309 14.63 2.99 -4.39
C HIS A 309 16.14 2.71 -4.24
N GLY A 310 17.01 3.70 -3.92
CA GLY A 310 16.79 5.15 -4.02
C GLY A 310 18.02 5.85 -4.60
N TYR A 311 17.91 7.15 -4.92
CA TYR A 311 19.06 7.96 -5.36
C TYR A 311 19.53 8.92 -4.23
N PRO A 312 20.39 8.47 -3.30
CA PRO A 312 20.81 9.30 -2.17
C PRO A 312 21.71 10.49 -2.53
N TYR A 313 21.58 11.56 -1.74
CA TYR A 313 22.45 12.74 -1.83
C TYR A 313 23.94 12.37 -1.75
N LYS A 314 24.73 12.96 -2.66
CA LYS A 314 26.17 12.71 -2.82
C LYS A 314 26.99 12.97 -1.55
N LYS A 315 26.55 13.89 -0.68
CA LYS A 315 27.20 14.27 0.58
C LYS A 315 26.16 14.53 1.67
N SER A 316 26.54 14.33 2.93
CA SER A 316 25.89 14.83 4.14
C SER A 316 26.99 15.31 5.11
N PRO A 317 26.76 16.30 6.00
CA PRO A 317 27.75 16.72 7.00
C PRO A 317 28.22 15.59 7.93
N THR A 318 27.44 14.51 8.07
CA THR A 318 27.71 13.40 9.01
C THR A 318 28.14 12.09 8.32
N CYS A 319 28.24 12.02 6.99
CA CYS A 319 28.50 10.74 6.32
C CYS A 319 30.00 10.38 6.22
N VAL A 320 30.31 9.13 6.59
CA VAL A 320 31.59 8.47 6.31
C VAL A 320 31.55 7.73 4.95
N TRP A 321 32.68 7.16 4.52
CA TRP A 321 32.74 6.27 3.35
C TRP A 321 31.82 5.04 3.54
N PRO A 322 31.08 4.58 2.50
CA PRO A 322 31.07 5.00 1.09
C PRO A 322 30.22 6.26 0.77
N GLY A 323 29.52 6.81 1.75
CA GLY A 323 28.73 8.04 1.64
C GLY A 323 27.42 7.96 2.41
N PHE A 324 26.61 9.01 2.34
CA PHE A 324 25.25 8.98 2.88
C PHE A 324 24.38 8.03 2.04
N SER A 325 23.80 7.01 2.67
CA SER A 325 22.65 6.28 2.15
C SER A 325 21.55 6.32 3.21
N PRO A 326 20.26 6.56 2.85
CA PRO A 326 19.18 6.50 3.82
C PRO A 326 19.15 5.11 4.46
N PHE A 327 18.67 5.06 5.70
CA PHE A 327 18.55 3.82 6.46
C PHE A 327 19.86 2.99 6.59
N THR A 328 21.04 3.58 6.38
CA THR A 328 22.33 2.88 6.44
C THR A 328 23.24 3.49 7.52
N PRO A 329 23.54 2.78 8.64
CA PRO A 329 22.94 1.53 9.09
C PRO A 329 21.54 1.75 9.69
N LEU A 330 20.68 0.73 9.62
CA LEU A 330 19.43 0.68 10.39
C LEU A 330 19.77 0.44 11.87
N GLY A 331 19.74 1.51 12.68
CA GLY A 331 20.20 1.52 14.08
C GLY A 331 19.54 0.50 15.02
N ILE A 332 18.40 -0.08 14.61
CA ILE A 332 17.71 -1.21 15.26
C ILE A 332 18.57 -2.48 15.42
N SER A 333 19.65 -2.67 14.65
CA SER A 333 20.59 -3.77 14.92
C SER A 333 21.96 -3.58 14.26
N ARG A 334 23.04 -3.97 14.94
CA ARG A 334 24.38 -4.17 14.34
C ARG A 334 24.46 -5.33 13.32
N ARG A 335 23.33 -5.92 12.93
CA ARG A 335 23.22 -7.04 11.99
C ARG A 335 22.44 -6.71 10.71
N ILE A 336 21.93 -5.48 10.54
CA ILE A 336 21.22 -5.06 9.33
C ILE A 336 22.00 -3.89 8.72
N ASN A 337 22.50 -4.06 7.50
CA ASN A 337 23.36 -3.10 6.84
C ASN A 337 22.60 -1.88 6.29
N GLY A 338 21.29 -2.01 6.03
CA GLY A 338 20.40 -0.95 5.55
C GLY A 338 19.47 -1.46 4.46
N PHE A 339 19.03 -0.57 3.57
CA PHE A 339 18.24 -0.92 2.39
C PHE A 339 19.07 -0.85 1.11
N ALA A 340 18.74 -1.70 0.14
CA ALA A 340 19.12 -1.53 -1.27
C ALA A 340 18.44 -0.29 -1.88
N ASP A 341 19.08 0.47 -2.75
CA ASP A 341 20.54 0.64 -2.80
C ASP A 341 20.87 2.12 -3.02
N ALA A 342 22.12 2.50 -2.77
CA ALA A 342 22.65 3.84 -2.98
C ALA A 342 22.92 4.10 -4.46
N TRP A 343 21.91 4.00 -5.33
CA TRP A 343 22.05 4.15 -6.77
C TRP A 343 22.64 5.52 -7.10
N GLY A 344 23.72 5.54 -7.86
CA GLY A 344 24.39 6.76 -8.29
C GLY A 344 25.92 6.62 -8.42
N PRO A 345 26.62 7.69 -8.87
CA PRO A 345 28.04 7.66 -9.25
C PRO A 345 29.08 7.31 -8.15
N ARG A 346 28.66 6.90 -6.96
CA ARG A 346 29.56 6.49 -5.85
C ARG A 346 29.86 4.99 -5.84
N GLN A 347 29.07 4.18 -6.53
CA GLN A 347 29.26 2.73 -6.59
C GLN A 347 29.68 2.26 -8.00
N PRO A 348 30.56 1.23 -8.14
CA PRO A 348 31.14 0.85 -9.42
C PRO A 348 30.12 0.50 -10.51
N GLN A 349 29.03 -0.19 -10.16
CA GLN A 349 28.02 -0.59 -11.16
C GLN A 349 27.23 0.59 -11.78
N TRP A 350 27.40 1.82 -11.30
CA TRP A 350 26.85 3.00 -11.98
C TRP A 350 27.40 3.17 -13.41
N MET A 351 28.61 2.67 -13.71
CA MET A 351 29.13 2.68 -15.07
C MET A 351 28.27 1.90 -16.07
N PHE A 352 27.46 0.94 -15.59
CA PHE A 352 26.56 0.15 -16.41
C PHE A 352 25.15 0.75 -16.53
N ALA A 353 24.79 1.73 -15.69
CA ALA A 353 23.42 2.24 -15.50
C ALA A 353 22.70 2.64 -16.80
N LYS A 354 23.46 3.08 -17.82
CA LYS A 354 22.92 3.42 -19.15
C LYS A 354 22.07 2.28 -19.74
N SER A 355 22.57 1.05 -19.75
CA SER A 355 21.91 -0.10 -20.39
C SER A 355 20.57 -0.51 -19.73
N PRO A 356 20.47 -0.72 -18.40
CA PRO A 356 19.20 -1.01 -17.74
C PRO A 356 18.25 0.19 -17.81
N SER A 357 18.72 1.44 -17.73
CA SER A 357 17.84 2.61 -17.92
C SER A 357 17.24 2.67 -19.33
N PHE A 358 17.98 2.33 -20.39
CA PHE A 358 17.41 2.23 -21.74
C PHE A 358 16.40 1.07 -21.87
N TYR A 359 16.67 -0.06 -21.21
CA TYR A 359 15.73 -1.18 -21.17
C TYR A 359 14.41 -0.79 -20.50
N LEU A 360 14.46 -0.25 -19.27
CA LEU A 360 13.31 0.21 -18.51
C LEU A 360 12.54 1.31 -19.26
N ALA A 361 13.23 2.31 -19.81
CA ALA A 361 12.59 3.38 -20.58
C ALA A 361 11.83 2.85 -21.80
N ASN A 362 12.38 1.87 -22.52
CA ASN A 362 11.71 1.26 -23.68
C ASN A 362 10.50 0.41 -23.26
N SER A 363 10.64 -0.42 -22.22
CA SER A 363 9.55 -1.23 -21.67
C SER A 363 8.40 -0.35 -21.17
N GLN A 364 8.70 0.69 -20.39
CA GLN A 364 7.72 1.65 -19.91
C GLN A 364 7.04 2.41 -21.06
N THR A 365 7.80 2.84 -22.08
CA THR A 365 7.22 3.51 -23.27
C THR A 365 6.19 2.62 -23.97
N LEU A 366 6.46 1.32 -24.07
CA LEU A 366 5.51 0.34 -24.64
C LEU A 366 4.28 0.15 -23.73
N LEU A 367 4.49 -0.08 -22.43
CA LEU A 367 3.44 -0.35 -21.45
C LEU A 367 2.52 0.86 -21.19
N GLN A 368 3.03 2.08 -21.39
CA GLN A 368 2.24 3.32 -21.30
C GLN A 368 1.53 3.67 -22.62
N SER A 369 1.76 2.91 -23.71
CA SER A 369 1.16 3.19 -25.03
C SER A 369 -0.20 2.50 -25.20
N GLY A 370 -1.21 3.27 -25.57
CA GLY A 370 -2.58 2.76 -25.78
C GLY A 370 -3.36 2.58 -24.48
N LYS A 371 -3.94 1.40 -24.29
CA LYS A 371 -4.71 0.98 -23.10
C LYS A 371 -4.47 -0.49 -22.84
N ALA A 372 -4.53 -0.91 -21.58
CA ALA A 372 -4.55 -2.34 -21.24
C ALA A 372 -5.76 -3.02 -21.89
N ALA A 373 -5.60 -4.28 -22.29
CA ALA A 373 -6.67 -5.17 -22.67
C ALA A 373 -6.52 -6.44 -21.83
N VAL A 374 -7.51 -6.74 -20.99
CA VAL A 374 -7.42 -7.76 -19.94
C VAL A 374 -8.58 -8.73 -20.09
N ASP A 375 -8.34 -10.03 -20.00
CA ASP A 375 -9.36 -11.04 -20.30
C ASP A 375 -10.45 -11.11 -19.23
N LEU A 376 -10.09 -11.02 -17.95
CA LEU A 376 -10.97 -11.36 -16.83
C LEU A 376 -10.97 -10.30 -15.73
N ALA A 377 -12.16 -10.01 -15.20
CA ALA A 377 -12.32 -9.34 -13.91
C ALA A 377 -12.61 -10.39 -12.82
N ILE A 378 -11.78 -10.47 -11.79
CA ILE A 378 -12.05 -11.28 -10.59
C ILE A 378 -12.58 -10.33 -9.52
N LEU A 379 -13.80 -10.56 -9.03
CA LEU A 379 -14.49 -9.58 -8.19
C LEU A 379 -13.89 -9.57 -6.77
N ASN A 380 -13.29 -8.44 -6.39
CA ASN A 380 -12.56 -8.26 -5.14
C ASN A 380 -13.44 -7.65 -4.02
N THR A 381 -13.52 -8.30 -2.86
CA THR A 381 -14.30 -7.82 -1.68
C THR A 381 -13.44 -7.59 -0.43
N ASP A 382 -12.12 -7.60 -0.57
CA ASP A 382 -11.17 -7.53 0.55
C ASP A 382 -10.68 -6.10 0.82
N GLU A 383 -9.78 -5.94 1.78
CA GLU A 383 -9.24 -4.64 2.19
C GLU A 383 -7.93 -4.32 1.47
N GLY A 384 -7.76 -3.07 1.05
CA GLY A 384 -6.53 -2.60 0.42
C GLY A 384 -6.16 -3.43 -0.81
N ILE A 385 -5.12 -4.25 -0.66
CA ILE A 385 -4.47 -5.04 -1.71
C ILE A 385 -4.49 -6.56 -1.46
N THR A 386 -5.19 -7.06 -0.44
CA THR A 386 -4.99 -8.46 0.04
C THR A 386 -5.75 -9.55 -0.71
N ALA A 387 -6.35 -9.25 -1.85
CA ALA A 387 -7.08 -10.23 -2.65
C ALA A 387 -6.13 -10.88 -3.66
N THR A 388 -6.08 -12.21 -3.66
CA THR A 388 -5.23 -13.00 -4.56
C THR A 388 -6.03 -14.11 -5.24
N TRP A 389 -5.53 -14.58 -6.38
CA TRP A 389 -6.00 -15.77 -7.08
C TRP A 389 -4.85 -16.79 -7.12
N ALA A 390 -4.97 -17.85 -6.32
CA ALA A 390 -3.84 -18.76 -6.08
C ALA A 390 -3.61 -19.78 -7.22
N ASP A 391 -4.65 -20.10 -8.00
CA ASP A 391 -4.55 -21.10 -9.07
C ASP A 391 -3.92 -20.55 -10.37
N LEU A 392 -2.70 -21.02 -10.67
CA LEU A 392 -1.96 -20.68 -11.87
C LEU A 392 -2.59 -21.19 -13.19
N GLY A 393 -3.75 -21.86 -13.16
CA GLY A 393 -4.44 -22.39 -14.33
C GLY A 393 -4.96 -21.31 -15.28
N LEU A 394 -5.27 -20.10 -14.78
CA LEU A 394 -5.64 -18.95 -15.62
C LEU A 394 -4.43 -18.46 -16.43
N ASP A 395 -3.32 -18.13 -15.77
CA ASP A 395 -2.09 -17.70 -16.44
C ASP A 395 -1.54 -18.81 -17.37
N SER A 396 -1.62 -20.09 -16.95
CA SER A 396 -1.20 -21.25 -17.75
C SER A 396 -2.06 -21.48 -19.00
N ALA A 397 -3.33 -21.08 -18.98
CA ALA A 397 -4.21 -21.07 -20.15
C ALA A 397 -4.03 -19.81 -21.03
N GLY A 398 -3.18 -18.87 -20.62
CA GLY A 398 -2.93 -17.61 -21.31
C GLY A 398 -4.04 -16.58 -21.12
N TYR A 399 -4.76 -16.60 -20.00
CA TYR A 399 -5.68 -15.54 -19.62
C TYR A 399 -4.98 -14.48 -18.76
N SER A 400 -5.17 -13.21 -19.11
CA SER A 400 -4.84 -12.06 -18.28
C SER A 400 -6.02 -11.69 -17.37
N TYR A 401 -5.75 -11.36 -16.10
CA TYR A 401 -6.78 -10.94 -15.15
C TYR A 401 -6.37 -9.74 -14.30
N GLN A 402 -7.40 -9.10 -13.74
CA GLN A 402 -7.32 -8.01 -12.78
C GLN A 402 -8.39 -8.20 -11.71
N LEU A 403 -8.21 -7.53 -10.56
CA LEU A 403 -9.04 -7.72 -9.37
C LEU A 403 -9.81 -6.44 -8.98
N PRO A 404 -10.78 -5.97 -9.80
CA PRO A 404 -11.59 -4.79 -9.49
C PRO A 404 -12.59 -5.07 -8.35
N SER A 405 -12.79 -4.08 -7.48
CA SER A 405 -13.88 -4.14 -6.50
C SER A 405 -15.26 -3.86 -7.14
N PRO A 406 -16.37 -4.29 -6.51
CA PRO A 406 -17.70 -3.85 -6.92
C PRO A 406 -17.85 -2.31 -6.88
N ASN A 407 -17.24 -1.66 -5.90
CA ASN A 407 -17.29 -0.21 -5.72
C ASN A 407 -16.55 0.54 -6.85
N LEU A 408 -15.43 -0.01 -7.35
CA LEU A 408 -14.74 0.49 -8.54
C LEU A 408 -15.64 0.42 -9.78
N LEU A 409 -16.31 -0.70 -10.00
CA LEU A 409 -17.21 -0.89 -11.15
C LEU A 409 -18.44 0.03 -11.04
N MET A 410 -19.13 0.04 -9.90
CA MET A 410 -20.28 0.91 -9.61
C MET A 410 -19.94 2.39 -9.76
N LYS A 411 -18.93 2.90 -9.04
CA LYS A 411 -18.58 4.34 -9.05
C LYS A 411 -17.80 4.77 -10.29
N HIS A 412 -17.52 3.87 -11.23
CA HIS A 412 -17.20 4.21 -12.62
C HIS A 412 -18.45 4.25 -13.52
N GLY A 413 -19.46 3.41 -13.26
CA GLY A 413 -20.52 3.11 -14.22
C GLY A 413 -20.05 2.12 -15.29
N ALA A 414 -19.33 1.07 -14.87
CA ALA A 414 -18.80 0.05 -15.77
C ALA A 414 -19.95 -0.77 -16.40
N THR A 415 -20.13 -0.64 -17.71
CA THR A 415 -21.20 -1.35 -18.45
C THR A 415 -20.63 -2.40 -19.40
N VAL A 416 -21.47 -3.36 -19.77
CA VAL A 416 -21.18 -4.33 -20.84
C VAL A 416 -21.60 -3.74 -22.19
N SER A 417 -20.67 -3.70 -23.14
CA SER A 417 -20.96 -3.36 -24.54
C SER A 417 -20.11 -4.19 -25.48
N ASN A 418 -20.65 -4.58 -26.64
CA ASN A 418 -20.00 -5.48 -27.60
C ASN A 418 -19.45 -6.79 -26.97
N GLY A 419 -20.12 -7.31 -25.93
CA GLY A 419 -19.67 -8.50 -25.19
C GLY A 419 -18.41 -8.28 -24.33
N ARG A 420 -18.16 -7.04 -23.89
CA ARG A 420 -17.05 -6.65 -23.02
C ARG A 420 -17.51 -5.75 -21.88
N LEU A 421 -17.15 -6.07 -20.63
CA LEU A 421 -17.33 -5.19 -19.48
C LEU A 421 -16.24 -4.10 -19.46
N ALA A 422 -16.61 -2.85 -19.17
CA ALA A 422 -15.70 -1.71 -19.19
C ALA A 422 -14.94 -1.59 -20.53
N ALA A 423 -15.67 -1.71 -21.65
CA ALA A 423 -15.12 -1.77 -23.02
C ALA A 423 -14.31 -0.53 -23.46
N SER A 424 -14.43 0.59 -22.73
CA SER A 424 -13.66 1.82 -22.92
C SER A 424 -12.31 1.82 -22.17
N GLY A 425 -12.11 0.91 -21.24
CA GLY A 425 -10.88 0.68 -20.47
C GLY A 425 -10.31 -0.72 -20.76
N PRO A 426 -10.26 -1.65 -19.78
CA PRO A 426 -9.63 -2.95 -19.93
C PRO A 426 -10.39 -3.94 -20.82
N ALA A 427 -11.67 -3.68 -21.09
CA ALA A 427 -12.54 -4.50 -21.95
C ALA A 427 -12.55 -6.00 -21.55
N TYR A 428 -12.92 -6.29 -20.30
CA TYR A 428 -12.99 -7.65 -19.78
C TYR A 428 -13.96 -8.54 -20.57
N LYS A 429 -13.55 -9.78 -20.84
CA LYS A 429 -14.32 -10.79 -21.58
C LYS A 429 -15.29 -11.58 -20.70
N ALA A 430 -15.03 -11.66 -19.40
CA ALA A 430 -15.83 -12.35 -18.40
C ALA A 430 -15.61 -11.74 -17.00
N ILE A 431 -16.49 -12.10 -16.07
CA ILE A 431 -16.34 -11.80 -14.64
C ILE A 431 -16.35 -13.09 -13.81
N ILE A 432 -15.47 -13.18 -12.80
CA ILE A 432 -15.37 -14.29 -11.86
C ILE A 432 -15.82 -13.82 -10.47
N ILE A 433 -16.67 -14.61 -9.81
CA ILE A 433 -17.15 -14.38 -8.43
C ILE A 433 -16.60 -15.51 -7.55
N ASN A 434 -15.42 -15.30 -6.95
CA ASN A 434 -14.69 -16.37 -6.27
C ASN A 434 -15.12 -16.54 -4.80
N ASN A 435 -15.80 -17.63 -4.49
CA ASN A 435 -16.00 -18.17 -3.13
C ASN A 435 -16.49 -17.16 -2.08
N LEU A 436 -17.36 -16.22 -2.47
CA LEU A 436 -17.82 -15.13 -1.60
C LEU A 436 -18.86 -15.65 -0.60
N THR A 437 -18.62 -15.43 0.69
CA THR A 437 -19.60 -15.78 1.75
C THR A 437 -20.79 -14.83 1.79
N ALA A 438 -20.60 -13.58 1.36
CA ALA A 438 -21.65 -12.57 1.22
C ALA A 438 -21.37 -11.65 0.02
N LEU A 439 -22.42 -11.05 -0.54
CA LEU A 439 -22.30 -10.03 -1.59
C LEU A 439 -23.33 -8.91 -1.35
N ASP A 440 -22.84 -7.68 -1.34
CA ASP A 440 -23.65 -6.46 -1.28
C ASP A 440 -24.74 -6.45 -2.36
N LEU A 441 -25.97 -6.03 -2.02
CA LEU A 441 -27.12 -6.10 -2.92
C LEU A 441 -26.87 -5.29 -4.19
N ASP A 442 -26.26 -4.11 -4.08
CA ASP A 442 -26.01 -3.24 -5.23
C ASP A 442 -24.91 -3.83 -6.13
N ALA A 443 -23.86 -4.41 -5.53
CA ALA A 443 -22.90 -5.26 -6.24
C ALA A 443 -23.56 -6.47 -6.94
N SER A 444 -24.54 -7.13 -6.30
CA SER A 444 -25.28 -8.25 -6.90
C SER A 444 -26.15 -7.81 -8.09
N HIS A 445 -26.71 -6.60 -8.03
CA HIS A 445 -27.48 -6.00 -9.13
C HIS A 445 -26.59 -5.66 -10.33
N GLU A 446 -25.40 -5.11 -10.11
CA GLU A 446 -24.42 -4.86 -11.17
C GLU A 446 -24.04 -6.16 -11.90
N VAL A 447 -23.63 -7.19 -11.17
CA VAL A 447 -23.28 -8.50 -11.74
C VAL A 447 -24.45 -9.11 -12.52
N LEU A 448 -25.67 -9.02 -11.97
CA LEU A 448 -26.90 -9.46 -12.64
C LEU A 448 -27.18 -8.64 -13.92
N SER A 449 -26.87 -7.34 -13.94
CA SER A 449 -26.98 -6.51 -15.13
C SER A 449 -25.97 -6.93 -16.22
N TYR A 450 -24.77 -7.36 -15.82
CA TYR A 450 -23.74 -7.82 -16.75
C TYR A 450 -24.12 -9.19 -17.35
N ALA A 451 -24.65 -10.10 -16.54
CA ALA A 451 -25.22 -11.38 -17.00
C ALA A 451 -26.39 -11.16 -17.97
N LYS A 452 -27.34 -10.26 -17.63
CA LYS A 452 -28.45 -9.83 -18.50
C LYS A 452 -27.98 -9.20 -19.82
N SER A 453 -26.79 -8.60 -19.83
CA SER A 453 -26.14 -8.04 -21.02
C SER A 453 -25.33 -9.07 -21.82
N GLY A 454 -25.38 -10.35 -21.45
CA GLY A 454 -24.70 -11.45 -22.15
C GLY A 454 -23.21 -11.58 -21.83
N LEU A 455 -22.71 -10.98 -20.74
CA LEU A 455 -21.36 -11.24 -20.27
C LEU A 455 -21.25 -12.67 -19.71
N PRO A 456 -20.18 -13.42 -20.03
CA PRO A 456 -19.84 -14.64 -19.33
C PRO A 456 -19.57 -14.40 -17.83
N VAL A 457 -20.20 -15.21 -16.97
CA VAL A 457 -20.03 -15.16 -15.51
C VAL A 457 -19.56 -16.53 -15.00
N ASN A 458 -18.52 -16.55 -14.17
CA ASN A 458 -18.04 -17.78 -13.54
C ASN A 458 -18.12 -17.67 -12.01
N CYS A 459 -18.97 -18.48 -11.39
CA CYS A 459 -19.22 -18.50 -9.96
C CYS A 459 -18.41 -19.63 -9.30
N GLY A 460 -17.44 -19.33 -8.45
CA GLY A 460 -16.57 -20.33 -7.82
C GLY A 460 -16.93 -20.66 -6.37
N GLY A 461 -16.79 -21.94 -5.98
CA GLY A 461 -16.76 -22.39 -4.56
C GLY A 461 -18.09 -22.88 -3.96
N TYR A 462 -19.24 -22.57 -4.57
CA TYR A 462 -20.57 -22.78 -3.99
C TYR A 462 -21.06 -24.23 -4.05
N SER A 463 -20.41 -25.13 -3.29
CA SER A 463 -20.79 -26.55 -3.22
C SER A 463 -22.05 -26.85 -2.40
N ASN A 464 -22.38 -26.02 -1.38
CA ASN A 464 -23.55 -26.20 -0.52
C ASN A 464 -24.19 -24.89 0.01
N HIS A 465 -23.65 -23.71 -0.32
CA HIS A 465 -24.15 -22.41 0.14
C HIS A 465 -23.84 -21.35 -0.92
N TYR A 466 -24.73 -20.36 -1.09
CA TYR A 466 -24.52 -19.21 -1.99
C TYR A 466 -24.09 -17.98 -1.17
N PRO A 467 -23.57 -16.90 -1.78
CA PRO A 467 -23.28 -15.67 -1.05
C PRO A 467 -24.57 -15.11 -0.42
N ASP A 468 -24.54 -14.79 0.88
CA ASP A 468 -25.64 -14.06 1.52
C ASP A 468 -25.77 -12.66 0.92
N ILE A 469 -26.95 -12.33 0.39
CA ILE A 469 -27.21 -11.03 -0.26
C ILE A 469 -27.86 -10.08 0.74
N PHE A 470 -27.14 -9.02 1.08
CA PHE A 470 -27.49 -8.05 2.10
C PHE A 470 -27.60 -6.64 1.49
N ARG A 471 -28.58 -5.83 1.91
CA ARG A 471 -28.87 -4.48 1.35
C ARG A 471 -27.77 -3.45 1.69
N ARG A 472 -28.11 -2.15 1.84
CA ARG A 472 -27.25 -1.14 2.51
C ARG A 472 -27.97 -0.28 3.55
N ILE A 473 -29.30 -0.39 3.63
CA ILE A 473 -30.16 0.47 4.45
C ILE A 473 -31.31 -0.38 5.00
N ASN A 474 -31.43 -0.41 6.33
CA ASN A 474 -32.61 -0.77 7.13
C ASN A 474 -33.46 -1.99 6.68
N ASN A 475 -32.86 -3.19 6.64
CA ASN A 475 -33.45 -4.39 7.27
C ASN A 475 -32.49 -5.60 7.17
N PRO A 476 -32.31 -6.39 8.26
CA PRO A 476 -31.77 -7.74 8.16
C PRO A 476 -32.74 -8.69 7.44
N GLU A 477 -34.05 -8.49 7.64
CA GLU A 477 -35.10 -9.32 7.02
C GLU A 477 -35.40 -8.90 5.58
N GLN A 478 -34.53 -9.31 4.64
CA GLN A 478 -34.89 -10.07 3.43
C GLN A 478 -33.65 -10.29 2.53
N THR A 479 -32.97 -11.42 2.75
CA THR A 479 -31.93 -11.95 1.87
C THR A 479 -32.51 -12.43 0.54
N SER A 480 -32.44 -11.60 -0.50
CA SER A 480 -32.97 -11.94 -1.84
C SER A 480 -31.99 -12.77 -2.66
N SER A 481 -31.82 -14.05 -2.29
CA SER A 481 -31.07 -15.06 -3.08
C SER A 481 -31.56 -15.21 -4.52
N VAL A 482 -32.73 -14.64 -4.84
CA VAL A 482 -33.27 -14.39 -6.18
C VAL A 482 -32.21 -13.92 -7.17
N ASN A 483 -31.39 -12.91 -6.83
CA ASN A 483 -30.42 -12.34 -7.77
C ASN A 483 -29.35 -13.36 -8.19
N PHE A 484 -28.84 -14.18 -7.26
CA PHE A 484 -27.82 -15.18 -7.57
C PHE A 484 -28.41 -16.38 -8.33
N ASN A 485 -29.62 -16.81 -7.97
CA ASN A 485 -30.36 -17.82 -8.73
C ASN A 485 -30.68 -17.35 -10.16
N GLU A 486 -30.98 -16.06 -10.36
CA GLU A 486 -31.18 -15.48 -11.69
C GLU A 486 -29.85 -15.42 -12.46
N ILE A 487 -28.73 -14.99 -11.85
CA ILE A 487 -27.38 -15.05 -12.44
C ILE A 487 -27.05 -16.48 -12.92
N LEU A 488 -27.30 -17.50 -12.09
CA LEU A 488 -27.05 -18.92 -12.43
C LEU A 488 -27.99 -19.48 -13.52
N SER A 489 -29.09 -18.78 -13.85
CA SER A 489 -30.05 -19.21 -14.89
C SER A 489 -29.62 -18.86 -16.33
N PHE A 490 -28.67 -17.93 -16.50
CA PHE A 490 -28.17 -17.54 -17.82
C PHE A 490 -27.28 -18.61 -18.43
N ASN A 491 -27.41 -18.86 -19.73
CA ASN A 491 -26.57 -19.79 -20.47
C ASN A 491 -25.10 -19.32 -20.61
N THR A 492 -24.83 -18.04 -20.35
CA THR A 492 -23.48 -17.45 -20.24
C THR A 492 -22.86 -17.64 -18.85
N THR A 493 -23.57 -18.23 -17.88
CA THR A 493 -23.07 -18.45 -16.53
C THR A 493 -22.60 -19.90 -16.33
N LYS A 494 -21.56 -20.08 -15.53
CA LYS A 494 -21.14 -21.39 -14.98
C LYS A 494 -20.90 -21.31 -13.48
N LEU A 495 -21.13 -22.46 -12.84
CA LEU A 495 -20.64 -22.77 -11.51
C LEU A 495 -19.37 -23.62 -11.66
N VAL A 496 -18.34 -23.33 -10.87
CA VAL A 496 -17.16 -24.19 -10.66
C VAL A 496 -16.99 -24.44 -9.17
N GLU A 497 -16.50 -25.63 -8.79
CA GLU A 497 -16.23 -25.94 -7.39
C GLU A 497 -14.89 -25.37 -6.93
N LYS A 498 -13.94 -25.19 -7.85
CA LYS A 498 -12.54 -24.86 -7.55
C LYS A 498 -11.96 -23.86 -8.55
N GLU A 499 -10.98 -23.08 -8.12
CA GLU A 499 -10.26 -22.12 -8.97
C GLU A 499 -9.65 -22.80 -10.22
N SER A 500 -9.07 -23.99 -10.06
CA SER A 500 -8.47 -24.79 -11.14
C SER A 500 -9.42 -25.22 -12.25
N GLU A 501 -10.73 -25.15 -12.02
CA GLU A 501 -11.76 -25.45 -13.02
C GLU A 501 -12.13 -24.20 -13.86
N ALA A 502 -11.73 -23.00 -13.42
CA ALA A 502 -12.14 -21.72 -14.03
C ALA A 502 -11.67 -21.55 -15.47
N ALA A 503 -10.43 -21.93 -15.79
CA ALA A 503 -9.91 -21.83 -17.15
C ALA A 503 -10.72 -22.68 -18.15
N ALA A 504 -11.06 -23.92 -17.78
CA ALA A 504 -11.87 -24.81 -18.61
C ALA A 504 -13.34 -24.33 -18.72
N SER A 505 -13.89 -23.82 -17.61
CA SER A 505 -15.23 -23.20 -17.56
C SER A 505 -15.35 -22.03 -18.56
N LEU A 506 -14.38 -21.10 -18.53
CA LEU A 506 -14.32 -19.94 -19.43
C LEU A 506 -14.19 -20.33 -20.91
N GLN A 507 -13.38 -21.34 -21.22
CA GLN A 507 -13.28 -21.90 -22.58
C GLN A 507 -14.62 -22.47 -23.05
N SER A 508 -15.37 -23.16 -22.18
CA SER A 508 -16.70 -23.70 -22.50
C SER A 508 -17.77 -22.64 -22.78
N LEU A 509 -17.61 -21.44 -22.22
CA LEU A 509 -18.49 -20.28 -22.39
C LEU A 509 -18.24 -19.49 -23.69
N GLY A 510 -17.45 -20.03 -24.62
CA GLY A 510 -17.05 -19.32 -25.84
C GLY A 510 -15.96 -18.26 -25.60
N GLY A 511 -15.35 -18.25 -24.41
CA GLY A 511 -14.21 -17.40 -24.04
C GLY A 511 -12.92 -17.85 -24.71
N SER A 512 -12.89 -17.86 -26.05
CA SER A 512 -11.69 -18.17 -26.82
C SER A 512 -10.60 -17.13 -26.55
N CYS A 513 -9.54 -17.57 -25.86
CA CYS A 513 -8.30 -16.82 -25.84
C CYS A 513 -7.77 -16.77 -27.30
N PRO A 514 -7.44 -15.58 -27.84
CA PRO A 514 -6.75 -15.47 -29.11
C PRO A 514 -5.32 -15.98 -28.91
N GLN A 515 -5.15 -17.30 -29.05
CA GLN A 515 -3.88 -18.00 -28.95
C GLN A 515 -2.80 -17.22 -29.70
N PRO A 516 -1.77 -16.68 -29.01
CA PRO A 516 -0.64 -16.09 -29.69
C PRO A 516 -0.03 -17.17 -30.61
N PRO A 517 0.16 -16.91 -31.92
CA PRO A 517 0.60 -17.94 -32.87
C PRO A 517 2.00 -18.52 -32.56
N TYR A 518 2.68 -18.01 -31.53
CA TYR A 518 4.00 -18.42 -31.06
C TYR A 518 4.06 -18.64 -29.54
N PHE A 519 3.14 -19.44 -28.96
CA PHE A 519 3.41 -20.11 -27.67
C PHE A 519 4.13 -21.47 -27.82
N GLN A 520 4.76 -21.71 -28.98
CA GLN A 520 5.74 -22.80 -29.14
C GLN A 520 7.07 -22.43 -28.46
N LYS A 521 7.32 -23.02 -27.28
CA LYS A 521 8.68 -23.29 -26.73
C LYS A 521 9.69 -22.12 -26.79
N GLN A 522 9.31 -20.93 -26.33
CA GLN A 522 10.29 -19.84 -26.07
C GLN A 522 10.51 -19.51 -24.59
N PHE A 523 9.65 -20.01 -23.68
CA PHE A 523 9.91 -20.09 -22.24
C PHE A 523 10.12 -21.53 -21.73
N SER A 524 10.27 -22.51 -22.63
CA SER A 524 11.12 -23.66 -22.29
C SER A 524 12.55 -23.15 -22.16
N ASN A 525 13.19 -23.40 -21.01
CA ASN A 525 14.53 -22.93 -20.65
C ASN A 525 15.47 -22.71 -21.84
N ARG A 526 16.11 -21.53 -21.89
CA ARG A 526 17.48 -21.50 -22.41
C ARG A 526 18.37 -22.22 -21.41
N SER A 527 18.32 -23.55 -21.44
CA SER A 527 19.47 -24.36 -21.05
C SER A 527 20.68 -23.76 -21.79
N PHE A 528 21.72 -23.36 -21.05
CA PHE A 528 23.02 -23.24 -21.68
C PHE A 528 23.33 -24.62 -22.26
N GLY A 529 23.65 -24.67 -23.56
CA GLY A 529 23.85 -25.95 -24.25
C GLY A 529 24.99 -26.71 -23.60
N GLU A 530 24.77 -27.99 -23.30
CA GLU A 530 25.82 -28.88 -22.82
C GLU A 530 26.94 -28.93 -23.86
N GLY A 531 28.15 -28.54 -23.46
CA GLY A 531 29.20 -28.21 -24.43
C GLY A 531 30.58 -27.88 -23.84
N GLU A 532 30.89 -28.35 -22.63
CA GLU A 532 32.21 -28.76 -22.09
C GLU A 532 32.15 -28.90 -20.55
N ASP A 533 32.96 -29.80 -19.98
CA ASP A 533 32.73 -30.35 -18.63
C ASP A 533 33.10 -29.43 -17.46
N VAL A 534 32.14 -29.22 -16.54
CA VAL A 534 32.41 -28.96 -15.12
C VAL A 534 31.39 -29.71 -14.26
N ASN A 535 31.88 -30.47 -13.28
CA ASN A 535 31.11 -31.50 -12.57
C ASN A 535 29.89 -30.96 -11.80
N ALA A 536 28.75 -31.63 -11.97
CA ALA A 536 27.54 -31.36 -11.21
C ALA A 536 27.63 -31.89 -9.76
N PHE A 537 27.07 -31.13 -8.82
CA PHE A 537 26.48 -31.68 -7.60
C PHE A 537 24.95 -31.48 -7.68
N SER A 538 24.19 -32.51 -7.32
CA SER A 538 22.74 -32.57 -7.61
C SER A 538 21.90 -31.71 -6.67
N SER A 539 21.01 -30.91 -7.25
CA SER A 539 19.92 -30.23 -6.54
C SER A 539 18.58 -30.91 -6.87
N PRO A 540 17.75 -31.29 -5.89
CA PRO A 540 16.37 -31.71 -6.14
C PRO A 540 15.47 -30.49 -6.42
N ASN A 541 14.39 -30.70 -7.17
CA ASN A 541 13.40 -29.65 -7.43
C ASN A 541 12.64 -29.29 -6.13
N ASN A 542 12.74 -28.05 -5.68
CA ASN A 542 11.73 -27.37 -4.85
C ASN A 542 11.79 -25.87 -5.15
N TYR A 543 10.76 -25.31 -5.79
CA TYR A 543 10.59 -23.85 -5.91
C TYR A 543 9.73 -23.36 -4.73
N GLU A 544 10.32 -23.38 -3.54
CA GLU A 544 9.82 -22.62 -2.40
C GLU A 544 10.66 -21.36 -2.27
N TYR A 545 10.04 -20.18 -2.35
CA TYR A 545 10.70 -18.97 -1.88
C TYR A 545 10.86 -19.07 -0.36
N PRO A 546 12.06 -18.85 0.19
CA PRO A 546 12.26 -18.90 1.63
C PRO A 546 11.54 -17.72 2.29
N PRO A 547 10.70 -17.93 3.32
CA PRO A 547 10.33 -16.83 4.21
C PRO A 547 11.62 -16.27 4.85
N GLN A 548 11.63 -15.00 5.24
CA GLN A 548 12.81 -14.26 5.74
C GLN A 548 13.42 -14.77 7.08
N ARG A 549 13.16 -16.02 7.47
CA ARG A 549 13.72 -16.71 8.64
C ARG A 549 14.17 -18.14 8.34
N TYR A 550 15.20 -18.34 7.51
CA TYR A 550 16.21 -19.40 7.66
C TYR A 550 17.22 -19.38 6.50
N TRP A 551 18.51 -19.10 6.75
CA TRP A 551 19.60 -19.53 5.87
C TRP A 551 20.94 -19.73 6.60
N GLY A 552 21.49 -20.93 6.45
CA GLY A 552 22.93 -21.22 6.27
C GLY A 552 23.91 -21.05 7.45
N PRO A 553 24.89 -21.96 7.62
CA PRO A 553 26.13 -21.62 8.32
C PRO A 553 26.95 -20.61 7.48
N ARG A 554 27.86 -19.88 8.13
CA ARG A 554 28.70 -18.86 7.47
C ARG A 554 29.53 -19.45 6.31
N PRO A 555 29.84 -18.66 5.27
CA PRO A 555 30.97 -18.96 4.39
C PRO A 555 32.27 -19.08 5.21
N PRO A 556 33.22 -19.92 4.79
CA PRO A 556 34.55 -19.94 5.41
C PRO A 556 35.24 -18.58 5.22
N GLU A 557 35.98 -18.15 6.25
CA GLU A 557 36.69 -16.88 6.24
C GLU A 557 37.78 -16.89 5.15
N ARG A 558 37.55 -16.14 4.06
CA ARG A 558 38.64 -15.75 3.16
C ARG A 558 39.50 -14.72 3.89
N GLU A 559 40.81 -14.95 3.89
CA GLU A 559 41.76 -14.02 4.51
C GLU A 559 41.60 -12.60 3.94
N TRP A 560 41.76 -11.60 4.81
CA TRP A 560 41.68 -10.18 4.47
C TRP A 560 42.91 -9.67 3.67
N SER A 561 43.72 -10.58 3.12
CA SER A 561 45.05 -10.33 2.55
C SER A 561 45.06 -9.86 1.09
N GLN A 562 43.92 -9.87 0.39
CA GLN A 562 43.83 -9.54 -1.05
C GLN A 562 42.79 -8.44 -1.37
N GLN A 563 42.93 -7.26 -0.78
CA GLN A 563 42.29 -6.04 -1.29
C GLN A 563 43.23 -5.26 -2.23
N PRO A 564 42.72 -4.61 -3.29
CA PRO A 564 43.53 -3.78 -4.18
C PRO A 564 44.15 -2.61 -3.41
N GLN A 565 45.36 -2.22 -3.85
CA GLN A 565 46.31 -1.43 -3.06
C GLN A 565 45.78 -0.05 -2.59
N TYR A 566 44.79 0.51 -3.28
CA TYR A 566 44.17 1.80 -2.93
C TYR A 566 43.28 1.78 -1.67
N MET A 567 43.02 0.62 -1.06
CA MET A 567 42.26 0.51 0.21
C MET A 567 43.12 0.19 1.44
N GLN A 568 44.45 0.16 1.33
CA GLN A 568 45.34 -0.17 2.44
C GLN A 568 45.78 1.06 3.26
N ASP A 569 45.94 2.22 2.62
CA ASP A 569 46.29 3.48 3.29
C ASP A 569 45.08 4.14 3.97
N GLN A 570 44.65 3.61 5.14
CA GLN A 570 44.02 4.33 6.27
C GLN A 570 43.76 3.38 7.46
N ARG A 571 44.83 2.82 8.08
CA ARG A 571 44.74 2.17 9.40
C ARG A 571 46.00 2.39 10.26
N THR A 572 45.93 3.36 11.16
CA THR A 572 46.75 3.39 12.39
C THR A 572 45.90 3.84 13.56
N THR A 573 45.61 2.89 14.47
CA THR A 573 45.56 3.08 15.93
C THR A 573 45.05 4.43 16.47
N ASP A 574 43.83 4.47 17.03
CA ASP A 574 43.67 4.24 18.47
C ASP A 574 42.21 4.08 18.93
N GLY A 575 42.02 3.70 20.19
CA GLY A 575 40.72 3.52 20.86
C GLY A 575 40.09 4.83 21.38
N PRO A 576 38.92 4.75 22.06
CA PRO A 576 38.11 5.92 22.38
C PRO A 576 38.72 6.79 23.50
N GLY A 577 39.22 7.98 23.13
CA GLY A 577 39.73 8.98 24.07
C GLY A 577 39.78 10.38 23.44
N ALA A 578 39.30 11.38 24.19
CA ALA A 578 39.09 12.76 23.72
C ALA A 578 40.33 13.48 23.17
N TYR A 579 40.12 14.31 22.14
CA TYR A 579 41.03 15.40 21.75
C TYR A 579 40.29 16.66 21.29
N ASP A 580 40.12 17.63 22.20
CA ASP A 580 40.11 19.06 21.81
C ASP A 580 41.56 19.43 21.52
N ARG A 581 41.81 20.10 20.37
CA ARG A 581 42.94 21.01 20.31
C ARG A 581 42.71 22.17 19.34
N ARG A 582 42.18 23.27 19.88
CA ARG A 582 42.58 24.62 19.44
C ARG A 582 44.10 24.78 19.60
N GLN A 583 44.71 25.60 18.73
CA GLN A 583 46.15 25.93 18.64
C GLN A 583 47.09 24.87 18.04
N THR A 584 47.51 25.11 16.79
CA THR A 584 48.92 25.37 16.44
C THR A 584 48.98 26.25 15.18
N GLN A 585 50.12 26.92 14.95
CA GLN A 585 50.32 27.84 13.81
C GLN A 585 50.83 27.11 12.55
N ALA A 586 50.69 27.76 11.40
CA ALA A 586 51.11 27.24 10.10
C ALA A 586 52.64 27.22 9.91
N LEU A 587 53.14 26.17 9.27
CA LEU A 587 54.40 26.16 8.53
C LEU A 587 54.42 24.94 7.59
N TYR A 588 54.35 25.18 6.28
CA TYR A 588 54.98 24.44 5.16
C TYR A 588 54.32 24.89 3.85
N ALA A 589 55.13 25.33 2.88
CA ALA A 589 54.65 25.78 1.57
C ALA A 589 54.68 24.63 0.55
N LEU A 590 53.64 24.54 -0.28
CA LEU A 590 53.58 23.61 -1.41
C LEU A 590 54.12 24.28 -2.69
N PRO A 591 54.79 23.53 -3.58
CA PRO A 591 55.21 24.04 -4.89
C PRO A 591 54.01 24.25 -5.83
N PRO A 592 54.14 25.11 -6.86
CA PRO A 592 53.05 25.42 -7.79
C PRO A 592 52.67 24.22 -8.68
N TYR A 593 51.37 24.10 -8.97
CA TYR A 593 50.79 23.02 -9.77
C TYR A 593 50.75 23.42 -11.26
N ASP A 594 51.23 22.55 -12.15
CA ASP A 594 51.18 22.77 -13.60
C ASP A 594 49.77 22.51 -14.15
N THR A 595 49.28 23.42 -15.00
CA THR A 595 47.93 23.37 -15.61
C THR A 595 47.96 23.10 -17.13
N SER A 596 49.12 22.76 -17.70
CA SER A 596 49.34 22.73 -19.16
C SER A 596 48.82 21.50 -19.91
N SER A 597 48.35 20.44 -19.23
CA SER A 597 48.16 19.10 -19.83
C SER A 597 46.83 18.39 -19.48
N GLN A 598 45.71 19.10 -19.46
CA GLN A 598 44.36 18.50 -19.40
C GLN A 598 43.48 18.93 -20.60
N PRO A 599 42.74 18.01 -21.24
CA PRO A 599 41.73 18.36 -22.24
C PRO A 599 40.64 19.25 -21.63
N ARG A 600 40.17 20.25 -22.37
CA ARG A 600 39.09 21.14 -21.89
C ARG A 600 37.78 20.35 -21.79
N GLY A 601 37.11 20.46 -20.65
CA GLY A 601 35.72 20.00 -20.51
C GLY A 601 34.77 20.85 -21.35
N PHE A 602 33.66 20.25 -21.78
CA PHE A 602 32.57 20.93 -22.49
C PHE A 602 31.92 22.02 -21.63
N SER A 603 31.38 23.05 -22.27
CA SER A 603 30.66 24.16 -21.63
C SER A 603 29.15 24.01 -21.81
N GLU A 604 28.35 24.65 -20.97
CA GLU A 604 26.87 24.59 -21.07
C GLU A 604 26.33 25.16 -22.39
N ASN A 605 27.10 26.03 -23.08
CA ASN A 605 26.72 26.57 -24.38
C ASN A 605 26.78 25.53 -25.51
N ASP A 606 27.55 24.45 -25.36
CA ASP A 606 27.71 23.41 -26.38
C ASP A 606 26.46 22.49 -26.50
N LEU A 607 25.54 22.55 -25.52
CA LEU A 607 24.32 21.73 -25.46
C LEU A 607 23.10 22.35 -26.16
N LEU A 608 23.17 23.62 -26.58
CA LEU A 608 22.01 24.34 -27.17
C LEU A 608 22.08 24.51 -28.70
N ALA A 609 23.14 24.02 -29.35
CA ALA A 609 23.32 24.09 -30.81
C ALA A 609 22.79 22.85 -31.58
N GLY A 610 22.12 21.91 -30.88
CA GLY A 610 21.67 20.63 -31.43
C GLY A 610 20.20 20.55 -31.87
N LEU A 611 19.45 21.65 -31.82
CA LEU A 611 18.02 21.70 -32.15
C LEU A 611 17.68 22.93 -33.00
N SER A 612 17.82 22.78 -34.32
CA SER A 612 17.35 23.72 -35.35
C SER A 612 16.97 22.97 -36.63
#